data_AF-A0A918RIK3-F1
#
_entry.id   AF-A0A918RIK3-F1
#
_cell.length_a   1.000
_cell.length_b   1.000
_cell.length_c   1.000
_cell.angle_alpha   90.00
_cell.angle_beta   90.00
_cell.angle_gamma   90.00
#
_symmetry.space_group_name_H-M   'P 1'
#
loop_
_entity.id
_entity.type
_entity.pdbx_description
1 polymer ?
#
loop_
_entity_poly.entity_id
_entity_poly.type
_entity_poly.pdbx_seq_one_letter_code
_entity_poly.pdbx_strand_id
1 'polypeptide(L)'
;MVNLFFEIKRNLPPELGDDLKISSADLSSAMINVYWSSDDNMVRTLVEAFFRRAGDEWYVQLQPKKRYYRGVEIAENRAHTQSKSIARPDSDKPKAKKRFYRGALVE
;
A
#
# COMPACT_ATOMS: atom_id res chain seq x y z
N MET A 1 -9.73 10.11 20.01
CA MET A 1 -10.05 10.57 18.64
C MET A 1 -9.51 11.98 18.40
N VAL A 2 -9.95 12.98 19.15
CA VAL A 2 -9.53 14.38 18.96
C VAL A 2 -8.02 14.60 19.15
N ASN A 3 -7.40 13.98 20.17
CA ASN A 3 -5.95 14.11 20.40
C ASN A 3 -5.13 13.55 19.23
N LEU A 4 -5.54 12.40 18.67
CA LEU A 4 -4.91 11.80 17.48
C LEU A 4 -4.96 12.75 16.28
N PHE A 5 -6.10 13.42 16.07
CA PHE A 5 -6.24 14.41 15.00
C PHE A 5 -5.24 15.56 15.15
N PHE A 6 -5.08 16.10 16.36
CA PHE A 6 -4.11 17.18 16.60
C PHE A 6 -2.66 16.71 16.52
N GLU A 7 -2.35 15.48 16.94
CA GLU A 7 -1.04 14.87 16.75
C GLU A 7 -0.70 14.70 15.27
N ILE A 8 -1.67 14.26 14.45
CA ILE A 8 -1.51 14.18 13.00
C ILE A 8 -1.20 15.58 12.45
N LYS A 9 -2.07 16.57 12.74
CA LYS A 9 -1.94 17.95 12.25
C LYS A 9 -0.62 18.62 12.66
N ARG A 10 -0.10 18.30 13.85
CA ARG A 10 1.18 18.85 14.35
C ARG A 10 2.40 18.29 13.62
N ASN A 11 2.32 17.08 13.08
CA ASN A 11 3.41 16.43 12.34
C ASN A 11 3.29 16.62 10.82
N LEU A 12 2.23 17.25 10.34
CA LEU A 12 2.04 17.58 8.92
C LEU A 12 2.81 18.85 8.54
N PRO A 13 3.37 18.92 7.32
CA PRO A 13 3.80 20.19 6.76
C PRO A 13 2.63 21.17 6.67
N PRO A 14 2.88 22.48 6.84
CA PRO A 14 1.83 23.50 6.92
C PRO A 14 0.94 23.53 5.68
N GLU A 15 1.50 23.24 4.50
CA GLU A 15 0.79 23.16 3.22
C GLU A 15 -0.36 22.15 3.22
N LEU A 16 -0.22 21.03 3.94
CA LEU A 16 -1.25 19.98 4.03
C LEU A 16 -2.13 20.13 5.28
N GLY A 17 -1.69 20.90 6.28
CA GLY A 17 -2.36 21.04 7.57
C GLY A 17 -3.52 22.03 7.58
N ASP A 18 -3.53 23.01 6.68
CA ASP A 18 -4.53 24.08 6.65
C ASP A 18 -5.91 23.61 6.16
N ASP A 19 -5.94 22.67 5.22
CA ASP A 19 -7.17 22.06 4.71
C ASP A 19 -7.78 21.04 5.70
N LEU A 20 -6.99 20.59 6.67
CA LEU A 20 -7.42 19.59 7.65
C LEU A 20 -8.19 20.25 8.81
N LYS A 21 -9.52 20.19 8.74
CA LYS A 21 -10.45 20.69 9.78
C LYS A 21 -11.25 19.54 10.37
N ILE A 22 -11.31 19.44 11.70
CA ILE A 22 -12.02 18.35 12.37
C ILE A 22 -13.54 18.38 12.12
N SER A 23 -14.08 19.56 11.80
CA SER A 23 -15.49 19.78 11.53
C SER A 23 -15.88 19.62 10.05
N SER A 24 -14.93 19.31 9.16
CA SER A 24 -15.25 19.14 7.74
C SER A 24 -15.97 17.82 7.50
N ALA A 25 -17.03 17.85 6.70
CA ALA A 25 -17.72 16.63 6.25
C ALA A 25 -16.78 15.67 5.49
N ASP A 26 -15.78 16.22 4.81
CA ASP A 26 -14.80 15.50 3.99
C ASP A 26 -13.50 15.15 4.75
N LEU A 27 -13.55 15.08 6.08
CA LEU A 27 -12.35 14.82 6.90
C LEU A 27 -11.68 13.48 6.53
N SER A 28 -12.47 12.46 6.25
CA SER A 28 -11.97 11.13 5.90
C SER A 28 -11.17 11.14 4.58
N SER A 29 -11.69 11.81 3.54
CA SER A 29 -11.00 11.92 2.26
C SER A 29 -9.72 12.75 2.36
N ALA A 30 -9.74 13.84 3.15
CA ALA A 30 -8.56 14.63 3.43
C ALA A 30 -7.47 13.81 4.16
N MET A 31 -7.85 13.02 5.17
CA MET A 31 -6.91 12.14 5.88
C MET A 31 -6.36 11.02 5.01
N ILE A 32 -7.17 10.47 4.11
CA ILE A 32 -6.72 9.51 3.11
C ILE A 32 -5.69 10.16 2.20
N ASN A 33 -5.94 11.36 1.69
CA ASN A 33 -4.97 12.09 0.87
C ASN A 33 -3.66 12.33 1.63
N VAL A 34 -3.74 12.75 2.89
CA VAL A 34 -2.56 12.88 3.78
C VAL A 34 -1.79 11.58 3.89
N TYR A 35 -2.47 10.45 4.10
CA TYR A 35 -1.83 9.13 4.20
C TYR A 35 -1.06 8.77 2.93
N TRP A 36 -1.65 9.04 1.76
CA TRP A 36 -1.04 8.73 0.46
C TRP A 36 0.03 9.74 0.03
N SER A 37 -0.05 11.00 0.46
CA SER A 37 0.90 12.05 0.11
C SER A 37 2.09 12.14 1.06
N SER A 38 1.95 11.63 2.30
CA SER A 38 3.01 11.70 3.30
C SER A 38 3.97 10.54 3.14
N ASP A 39 5.28 10.83 3.11
CA ASP A 39 6.34 9.81 3.18
C ASP A 39 6.72 9.46 4.64
N ASP A 40 6.22 10.22 5.61
CA ASP A 40 6.48 9.98 7.01
C ASP A 40 5.66 8.79 7.53
N ASN A 41 6.37 7.73 7.94
CA ASN A 41 5.78 6.54 8.56
C ASN A 41 5.04 6.87 9.86
N MET A 42 5.47 7.89 10.61
CA MET A 42 4.79 8.30 11.84
C MET A 42 3.39 8.84 11.52
N VAL A 43 3.28 9.76 10.55
CA VAL A 43 1.99 10.31 10.10
C VAL A 43 1.09 9.19 9.58
N ARG A 44 1.63 8.27 8.77
CA ARG A 44 0.86 7.10 8.28
C ARG A 44 0.31 6.24 9.42
N THR A 45 1.13 5.95 10.43
CA THR A 45 0.73 5.16 11.59
C THR A 45 -0.37 5.85 12.41
N LEU A 46 -0.26 7.17 12.58
CA LEU A 46 -1.28 7.95 13.30
C LEU A 46 -2.61 7.97 12.53
N VAL A 47 -2.57 8.11 11.21
CA VAL A 47 -3.77 8.04 10.37
C VAL A 47 -4.38 6.65 10.42
N GLU A 48 -3.60 5.57 10.33
CA GLU A 48 -4.11 4.20 10.49
C GLU A 48 -4.78 3.99 11.86
N ALA A 49 -4.17 4.47 12.94
CA ALA A 49 -4.73 4.41 14.28
C ALA A 49 -6.03 5.22 14.41
N PHE A 50 -6.14 6.35 13.71
CA PHE A 50 -7.35 7.16 13.63
C PHE A 50 -8.47 6.39 12.93
N PHE A 51 -8.19 5.79 11.77
CA PHE A 51 -9.17 5.01 11.00
C PHE A 51 -9.61 3.73 11.73
N ARG A 52 -8.69 2.99 12.36
CA ARG A 52 -9.04 1.81 13.19
C ARG A 52 -9.94 2.16 14.37
N ARG A 53 -9.76 3.34 14.98
CA ARG A 53 -10.65 3.83 16.05
C ARG A 53 -12.01 4.28 15.53
N ALA A 54 -12.12 4.71 14.27
CA ALA A 54 -13.39 5.03 13.63
C ALA A 54 -14.19 3.76 13.29
N GLY A 55 -13.50 2.66 13.01
CA GLY A 55 -14.05 1.34 12.74
C GLY A 55 -13.30 0.66 11.60
N ASP A 56 -13.33 -0.68 11.57
CA ASP A 56 -12.57 -1.46 10.59
C ASP A 56 -13.00 -1.19 9.14
N GLU A 57 -14.28 -0.85 8.92
CA GLU A 57 -14.82 -0.46 7.61
C GLU A 57 -14.08 0.75 7.00
N TRP A 58 -13.66 1.68 7.86
CA TRP A 58 -12.90 2.86 7.45
C TRP A 58 -11.46 2.49 7.12
N TYR A 59 -10.84 1.60 7.90
CA TYR A 59 -9.46 1.14 7.67
C TYR A 59 -9.30 0.46 6.31
N VAL A 60 -10.32 -0.26 5.81
CA VAL A 60 -10.30 -0.88 4.48
C VAL A 60 -10.12 0.17 3.37
N GLN A 61 -10.54 1.42 3.56
CA GLN A 61 -10.39 2.48 2.56
C GLN A 61 -8.94 2.94 2.38
N LEU A 62 -8.08 2.72 3.38
CA LEU A 62 -6.64 3.00 3.29
C LEU A 62 -5.87 1.92 2.51
N GLN A 63 -6.47 0.75 2.29
CA GLN A 63 -5.80 -0.31 1.55
C GLN A 63 -5.75 0.02 0.05
N PRO A 64 -4.60 -0.19 -0.61
CA PRO A 64 -4.51 0.02 -2.05
C PRO A 64 -5.51 -0.89 -2.75
N LYS A 65 -6.38 -0.31 -3.59
CA LYS A 65 -7.33 -1.07 -4.39
C LYS A 65 -6.55 -1.97 -5.34
N LYS A 66 -6.57 -3.28 -5.08
CA LYS A 66 -6.03 -4.28 -6.00
C LYS A 66 -6.82 -4.23 -7.30
N ARG A 67 -6.16 -3.88 -8.40
CA ARG A 67 -6.77 -3.97 -9.74
C ARG A 67 -6.34 -5.28 -10.37
N TYR A 68 -7.30 -6.07 -10.83
CA TYR A 68 -7.04 -7.30 -11.56
C TYR A 68 -7.16 -7.00 -13.05
N TYR A 69 -6.10 -7.28 -13.82
CA TYR A 69 -6.18 -7.24 -15.28
C TYR A 69 -5.84 -8.63 -15.82
N ARG A 70 -6.74 -9.22 -16.61
CA ARG A 70 -6.59 -10.57 -17.19
C ARG A 70 -6.19 -11.65 -16.16
N GLY A 71 -6.79 -11.61 -14.96
CA GLY A 71 -6.53 -12.60 -13.90
C GLY A 71 -5.20 -12.44 -13.17
N VAL A 72 -4.43 -11.38 -13.46
CA VAL A 72 -3.19 -11.05 -12.74
C VAL A 72 -3.46 -9.87 -11.80
N GLU A 73 -3.07 -10.00 -10.53
CA GLU A 73 -3.05 -8.88 -9.58
C GLU A 73 -2.04 -7.84 -10.05
N ILE A 74 -2.54 -6.72 -10.54
CA ILE A 74 -1.72 -5.53 -10.78
C ILE A 74 -1.85 -4.67 -9.54
N ALA A 75 -0.85 -4.78 -8.65
CA ALA A 75 -0.63 -3.74 -7.66
C ALA A 75 -0.34 -2.45 -8.40
N GLU A 76 -1.12 -1.40 -8.17
CA GLU A 76 -0.88 -0.07 -8.71
C GLU A 76 0.33 0.53 -7.97
N ASN A 77 1.53 0.06 -8.33
CA ASN A 77 2.79 0.61 -7.88
C ASN A 77 2.91 2.00 -8.51
N ARG A 78 2.60 3.05 -7.75
CA ARG A 78 3.05 4.39 -8.12
C ARG A 78 4.55 4.48 -7.90
N ALA A 79 5.24 4.67 -9.01
CA ALA A 79 6.60 5.13 -9.18
C ALA A 79 7.13 5.96 -7.99
N HIS A 80 7.89 5.30 -7.13
CA HIS A 80 9.19 5.81 -6.73
C HIS A 80 10.22 4.91 -7.41
N THR A 81 10.94 5.48 -8.37
CA THR A 81 12.09 4.85 -8.99
C THR A 81 13.18 4.70 -7.94
N GLN A 82 13.10 3.65 -7.14
CA GLN A 82 14.27 2.98 -6.63
C GLN A 82 14.22 1.58 -7.18
N SER A 83 15.05 1.36 -8.21
CA SER A 83 15.40 0.06 -8.75
C SER A 83 15.89 -0.85 -7.63
N LYS A 84 14.96 -1.56 -6.99
CA LYS A 84 15.26 -2.71 -6.15
C LYS A 84 14.94 -3.95 -6.97
N SER A 85 16.01 -4.58 -7.39
CA SER A 85 16.05 -5.88 -8.07
C SER A 85 15.01 -6.84 -7.52
N ILE A 86 14.24 -7.39 -8.44
CA ILE A 86 13.27 -8.47 -8.28
C ILE A 86 13.92 -9.63 -7.51
N ALA A 87 13.44 -9.91 -6.30
CA ALA A 87 13.59 -11.20 -5.66
C ALA A 87 12.20 -11.86 -5.63
N ARG A 88 11.94 -12.75 -6.59
CA ARG A 88 10.76 -13.63 -6.55
C ARG A 88 11.01 -14.67 -5.46
N PRO A 89 10.08 -14.88 -4.51
CA PRO A 89 10.17 -16.02 -3.62
C PRO A 89 9.92 -17.31 -4.42
N ASP A 90 10.87 -18.23 -4.28
CA ASP A 90 10.89 -19.58 -4.85
C ASP A 90 9.67 -20.39 -4.41
N SER A 91 8.78 -20.65 -5.36
CA SER A 91 7.92 -21.83 -5.34
C SER A 91 7.51 -22.15 -6.78
N ASP A 92 8.10 -23.20 -7.37
CA ASP A 92 7.42 -24.48 -7.58
C ASP A 92 8.14 -25.38 -8.61
N LYS A 93 8.33 -26.65 -8.19
CA LYS A 93 8.51 -27.91 -8.94
C LYS A 93 9.88 -28.24 -9.56
N PRO A 94 10.43 -29.44 -9.26
CA PRO A 94 11.61 -29.95 -9.96
C PRO A 94 11.23 -30.31 -11.40
N LYS A 95 11.80 -29.61 -12.37
CA LYS A 95 11.71 -30.00 -13.78
C LYS A 95 12.55 -31.26 -13.99
N ALA A 96 11.90 -32.37 -14.34
CA ALA A 96 12.59 -33.60 -14.73
C ALA A 96 13.52 -33.31 -15.91
N LYS A 97 14.81 -33.64 -15.77
CA LYS A 97 15.82 -33.42 -16.81
C LYS A 97 15.65 -34.49 -17.89
N LYS A 98 15.00 -34.15 -19.00
CA LYS A 98 14.97 -34.98 -20.21
C LYS A 98 16.40 -35.11 -20.75
N ARG A 99 16.93 -36.33 -20.82
CA ARG A 99 18.25 -36.62 -21.39
C ARG A 99 18.05 -37.17 -22.80
N PHE A 100 18.70 -36.53 -23.77
CA PHE A 100 18.75 -37.04 -25.14
C PHE A 100 19.92 -38.02 -25.25
N TYR A 101 19.67 -39.23 -25.73
CA TYR A 101 20.73 -40.17 -26.11
C TYR A 101 20.51 -40.62 -27.56
N ARG A 102 21.51 -40.41 -28.42
CA ARG A 102 21.49 -40.77 -29.85
C ARG A 102 20.21 -40.37 -30.61
N GLY A 103 19.76 -39.12 -30.44
CA GLY A 103 18.67 -38.55 -31.24
C GLY A 103 17.25 -39.01 -30.87
N ALA A 104 17.09 -39.81 -29.81
CA ALA A 104 15.78 -40.13 -29.24
C ALA A 104 15.65 -39.55 -27.82
N LEU A 105 14.43 -39.12 -27.49
CA LEU A 105 14.05 -38.64 -26.17
C LEU A 105 13.87 -39.86 -25.25
N VAL A 106 14.61 -39.91 -24.15
CA VAL A 106 14.44 -40.93 -23.10
C VAL A 106 14.05 -40.21 -21.80
N GLU A 107 12.94 -40.61 -21.19
CA GLU A 107 12.51 -40.15 -19.87
C GLU A 107 13.19 -40.95 -18.74
#